data_AF-A0A0J7IWZ8-F1
#
_entry.id   AF-A0A0J7IWZ8-F1
#
_cell.length_a   1.000
_cell.length_b   1.000
_cell.length_c   1.000
_cell.angle_alpha   90.00
_cell.angle_beta   90.00
_cell.angle_gamma   90.00
#
_symmetry.space_group_name_H-M   'P 1'
#
loop_
_entity.id
_entity.type
_entity.pdbx_description
1 polymer ?
#
loop_
_entity_poly.entity_id
_entity_poly.type
_entity_poly.pdbx_seq_one_letter_code
_entity_poly.pdbx_strand_id
1 'polypeptide(L)'
;MKNIAFIAFLVLHAVLSAQTIGISEVTAVESKAALYEGNEEKINQIRNKIPELEKRWKDNIAKLRDELAALNKERDNLIADMKIGARCSQCGGWKSDFEKRGENFEKHLGEVKGYAIPATTAEIETTRKSFSEKTAIKKVQLQNLEKGDPAIIKQYDEIEKIKKNNIKLCEEITQHSKNYEKKLLEDAQSKHKIWLEDVLISGSKALIQSSSKKILLAKKGWLEKEFNEKKETELARIKENNAAQRDQNKQKIAENELLIAQLEAEQEKQGIQTIKEQNRALSVEITQLVADLTKNQIQKTKELQEEFNLKIASLKKLEAESEIMRKQFSDEFDAKLKQYKQKQDAFTKEITSENNRMLLAAKKINCSVWNETSGKVNLNWNKLIPCVNMFAFPDTVMIQEILGSSTCTNEPFFQSGTSVYKSFFEGLEAREQKVLIN
;
A
#
# COMPACT_ATOMS: atom_id res chain seq x y z
N MET A 1 19.22 51.75 16.09
CA MET A 1 20.14 50.64 16.42
C MET A 1 19.28 49.41 16.71
N LYS A 2 18.73 48.74 15.68
CA LYS A 2 19.27 47.52 15.04
C LYS A 2 19.82 46.50 16.05
N ASN A 3 18.99 45.53 16.44
CA ASN A 3 19.41 44.15 16.68
C ASN A 3 18.24 43.22 16.30
N ILE A 4 18.29 42.79 15.04
CA ILE A 4 17.48 41.71 14.50
C ILE A 4 18.20 40.42 14.88
N ALA A 5 17.72 39.74 15.92
CA ALA A 5 18.12 38.37 16.20
C ALA A 5 17.36 37.46 15.22
N PHE A 6 17.98 37.26 14.06
CA PHE A 6 17.57 36.31 13.04
C PHE A 6 17.76 34.90 13.62
N ILE A 7 16.71 34.33 14.23
CA ILE A 7 16.67 32.91 14.54
C ILE A 7 16.52 32.20 13.19
N ALA A 8 17.66 31.84 12.63
CA ALA A 8 17.75 30.89 11.53
C ALA A 8 17.13 29.58 12.01
N PHE A 9 15.85 29.40 11.67
CA PHE A 9 15.18 28.12 11.67
C PHE A 9 15.87 27.27 10.61
N LEU A 10 17.01 26.68 11.00
CA LEU A 10 17.65 25.59 10.29
C LEU A 10 16.62 24.46 10.23
N VAL A 11 15.79 24.47 9.18
CA VAL A 11 15.12 23.28 8.68
C VAL A 11 16.22 22.39 8.11
N LEU A 12 16.95 21.76 9.03
CA LEU A 12 17.66 20.53 8.75
C LEU A 12 16.54 19.55 8.37
N HIS A 13 16.23 19.51 7.08
CA HIS A 13 15.51 18.39 6.47
C HIS A 13 16.43 17.19 6.67
N ALA A 14 16.40 16.61 7.86
CA ALA A 14 16.65 15.20 8.01
C ALA A 14 15.60 14.55 7.13
N VAL A 15 15.99 14.25 5.89
CA VAL A 15 15.41 13.17 5.10
C VAL A 15 15.71 11.92 5.92
N LEU A 16 14.98 11.73 7.02
CA LEU A 16 14.65 10.41 7.50
C LEU A 16 13.99 9.78 6.29
N SER A 17 14.77 9.04 5.51
CA SER A 17 14.27 8.24 4.40
C SER A 17 13.11 7.45 4.99
N ALA A 18 11.88 7.83 4.65
CA ALA A 18 10.72 7.10 5.10
C ALA A 18 10.89 5.69 4.54
N GLN A 19 11.04 4.74 5.45
CA GLN A 19 11.20 3.34 5.11
C GLN A 19 9.80 2.76 4.93
N THR A 20 9.61 1.94 3.90
CA THR A 20 8.33 1.25 3.77
C THR A 20 8.25 0.12 4.81
N ILE A 21 7.04 -0.38 5.06
CA ILE A 21 6.83 -1.55 5.91
C ILE A 21 7.53 -2.82 5.37
N GLY A 22 7.95 -2.81 4.10
CA GLY A 22 8.65 -3.90 3.44
C GLY A 22 10.18 -3.85 3.56
N ILE A 23 10.78 -2.80 4.14
CA ILE A 23 12.24 -2.60 4.14
C ILE A 23 13.06 -3.78 4.69
N SER A 24 12.49 -4.53 5.64
CA SER A 24 13.13 -5.72 6.21
C SER A 24 13.32 -6.83 5.17
N GLU A 25 12.38 -6.97 4.23
CA GLU A 25 12.45 -7.93 3.12
C GLU A 25 13.53 -7.53 2.12
N VAL A 26 13.66 -6.24 1.82
CA VAL A 26 14.73 -5.69 0.94
C VAL A 26 16.10 -6.00 1.54
N THR A 27 16.26 -5.74 2.83
CA THR A 27 17.51 -6.00 3.55
C THR A 27 17.83 -7.49 3.60
N ALA A 28 16.81 -8.35 3.72
CA ALA A 28 16.98 -9.81 3.67
C ALA A 28 17.45 -10.28 2.27
N VAL A 29 16.90 -9.70 1.19
CA VAL A 29 17.36 -9.97 -0.18
C VAL A 29 18.82 -9.58 -0.35
N GLU A 30 19.21 -8.38 0.06
CA GLU A 30 20.61 -7.90 -0.05
C GLU A 30 21.57 -8.77 0.75
N SER A 31 21.22 -9.11 1.99
CA SER A 31 22.04 -9.96 2.86
C SER A 31 22.24 -11.36 2.28
N LYS A 32 21.17 -11.98 1.77
CA LYS A 32 21.25 -13.30 1.14
C LYS A 32 22.03 -13.26 -0.18
N ALA A 33 21.93 -12.17 -0.93
CA ALA A 33 22.71 -12.00 -2.14
C ALA A 33 24.22 -11.91 -1.83
N ALA A 34 24.59 -11.16 -0.79
CA ALA A 34 25.98 -11.10 -0.33
C ALA A 34 26.51 -12.48 0.13
N LEU A 35 25.68 -13.28 0.81
CA LEU A 35 26.04 -14.65 1.18
C LEU A 35 26.27 -15.54 -0.06
N TYR A 36 25.45 -15.38 -1.10
CA TYR A 36 25.63 -16.09 -2.37
C TYR A 36 26.96 -15.69 -3.03
N GLU A 37 27.28 -14.40 -3.10
CA GLU A 37 28.55 -13.93 -3.66
C GLU A 37 29.75 -14.52 -2.90
N GLY A 38 29.70 -14.56 -1.57
CA GLY A 38 30.72 -15.21 -0.75
C GLY A 38 30.85 -16.72 -1.01
N ASN A 39 29.74 -17.40 -1.29
CA ASN A 39 29.74 -18.81 -1.67
C ASN A 39 30.38 -19.05 -3.05
N GLU A 40 30.13 -18.18 -4.03
CA GLU A 40 30.79 -18.27 -5.36
C GLU A 40 32.30 -18.05 -5.26
N GLU A 41 32.73 -17.09 -4.45
CA GLU A 41 34.16 -16.89 -4.18
C GLU A 41 34.79 -18.13 -3.54
N LYS A 42 34.11 -18.75 -2.57
CA LYS A 42 34.57 -20.00 -1.97
C LYS A 42 34.64 -21.15 -2.99
N ILE A 43 33.67 -21.27 -3.89
CA ILE A 43 33.70 -22.26 -4.98
C ILE A 43 34.92 -22.03 -5.87
N ASN A 44 35.21 -20.77 -6.24
CA ASN A 44 36.34 -20.43 -7.09
C ASN A 44 37.68 -20.75 -6.40
N GLN A 45 37.79 -20.47 -5.10
CA GLN A 45 38.97 -20.85 -4.32
C GLN A 45 39.18 -22.37 -4.26
N ILE A 46 38.11 -23.16 -4.13
CA ILE A 46 38.21 -24.62 -4.18
C ILE A 46 38.62 -25.09 -5.58
N ARG A 47 37.99 -24.55 -6.64
CA ARG A 47 38.32 -24.86 -8.04
C ARG A 47 39.78 -24.59 -8.36
N ASN A 48 40.35 -23.52 -7.85
CA ASN A 48 41.76 -23.18 -8.07
C ASN A 48 42.74 -24.16 -7.38
N LYS A 49 42.31 -24.87 -6.32
CA LYS A 49 43.14 -25.88 -5.63
C LYS A 49 43.11 -27.26 -6.31
N ILE A 50 42.02 -27.58 -7.01
CA ILE A 50 41.83 -28.90 -7.64
C ILE A 50 42.96 -29.26 -8.62
N PRO A 51 43.41 -28.39 -9.53
CA PRO A 51 44.49 -28.73 -10.48
C PRO A 51 45.80 -29.15 -9.81
N GLU A 52 46.17 -28.52 -8.69
CA GLU A 52 47.39 -28.88 -7.96
C GLU A 52 47.24 -30.26 -7.28
N LEU A 53 46.06 -30.53 -6.71
CA LEU A 53 45.75 -31.84 -6.12
C LEU A 53 45.75 -32.94 -7.19
N GLU A 54 45.14 -32.69 -8.36
CA GLU A 54 45.14 -33.61 -9.50
C GLU A 54 46.55 -33.90 -10.02
N LYS A 55 47.41 -32.87 -10.09
CA LYS A 55 48.82 -33.05 -10.45
C LYS A 55 49.52 -33.96 -9.44
N ARG A 56 49.41 -33.66 -8.15
CA ARG A 56 50.03 -34.45 -7.07
C ARG A 56 49.54 -35.91 -7.07
N TRP A 57 48.25 -36.13 -7.32
CA TRP A 57 47.67 -37.45 -7.44
C TRP A 57 48.25 -38.23 -8.65
N LYS A 58 48.35 -37.60 -9.82
CA LYS A 58 48.98 -38.19 -11.02
C LYS A 58 50.45 -38.51 -10.80
N ASP A 59 51.21 -37.61 -10.16
CA ASP A 59 52.62 -37.82 -9.84
C ASP A 59 52.81 -39.02 -8.89
N ASN A 60 51.93 -39.18 -7.90
CA ASN A 60 51.94 -40.33 -6.99
C ASN A 60 51.63 -41.65 -7.71
N ILE A 61 50.67 -41.65 -8.64
CA ILE A 61 50.38 -42.82 -9.48
C ILE A 61 51.58 -43.19 -10.34
N ALA A 62 52.20 -42.20 -11.01
CA ALA A 62 53.38 -42.42 -11.84
C ALA A 62 54.53 -43.01 -11.01
N LYS A 63 54.82 -42.42 -9.85
CA LYS A 63 55.85 -42.91 -8.93
C LYS A 63 55.61 -44.35 -8.49
N LEU A 64 54.37 -44.73 -8.14
CA LEU A 64 54.05 -46.11 -7.76
C LEU A 64 54.19 -47.09 -8.93
N ARG A 65 53.87 -46.66 -10.16
CA ARG A 65 54.09 -47.46 -11.37
C ARG A 65 55.58 -47.67 -11.62
N ASP A 66 56.39 -46.63 -11.47
CA ASP A 66 57.85 -46.72 -11.60
C ASP A 66 58.46 -47.62 -10.52
N GLU A 67 58.01 -47.51 -9.26
CA GLU A 67 58.44 -48.38 -8.17
C GLU A 67 58.04 -49.85 -8.40
N LEU A 68 56.85 -50.11 -8.95
CA LEU A 68 56.42 -51.46 -9.34
C LEU A 68 57.26 -52.02 -10.48
N ALA A 69 57.59 -51.21 -11.49
CA ALA A 69 58.45 -51.62 -12.59
C ALA A 69 59.87 -51.94 -12.10
N ALA A 70 60.42 -51.08 -11.22
CA ALA A 70 61.73 -51.28 -10.60
C ALA A 70 61.77 -52.57 -9.76
N LEU A 71 60.75 -52.84 -8.93
CA LEU A 71 60.66 -54.07 -8.14
C LEU A 71 60.56 -55.33 -8.99
N ASN A 72 59.81 -55.29 -10.10
CA ASN A 72 59.75 -56.43 -11.03
C ASN A 72 61.10 -56.67 -11.70
N LYS A 73 61.78 -55.61 -12.15
CA LYS A 73 63.14 -55.71 -12.73
C LYS A 73 64.15 -56.23 -11.72
N GLU A 74 64.10 -55.75 -10.49
CA GLU A 74 64.95 -56.22 -9.39
C GLU A 74 64.72 -57.70 -9.09
N ARG A 75 63.45 -58.13 -9.01
CA ARG A 75 63.09 -59.55 -8.88
C ARG A 75 63.68 -60.36 -10.02
N ASP A 76 63.49 -59.94 -11.27
CA ASP A 76 63.89 -60.71 -12.44
C ASP A 76 65.41 -60.85 -12.54
N ASN A 77 66.15 -59.77 -12.24
CA ASN A 77 67.61 -59.79 -12.16
C ASN A 77 68.11 -60.73 -11.05
N LEU A 78 67.56 -60.63 -9.84
CA LEU A 78 67.97 -61.47 -8.71
C LEU A 78 67.64 -62.95 -8.97
N ILE A 79 66.46 -63.25 -9.52
CA ILE A 79 66.08 -64.64 -9.86
C ILE A 79 66.98 -65.20 -10.98
N ALA A 80 67.40 -64.36 -11.94
CA ALA A 80 68.38 -64.76 -12.94
C ALA A 80 69.72 -65.12 -12.28
N ASP A 81 70.25 -64.29 -11.40
CA ASP A 81 71.49 -64.54 -10.63
C ASP A 81 71.40 -65.82 -9.78
N MET A 82 70.26 -66.01 -9.11
CA MET A 82 69.99 -67.20 -8.29
C MET A 82 70.02 -68.50 -9.10
N LYS A 83 69.52 -68.46 -10.34
CA LYS A 83 69.51 -69.62 -11.25
C LYS A 83 70.90 -69.96 -11.81
N ILE A 84 71.72 -68.96 -12.12
CA ILE A 84 73.00 -69.16 -12.80
C ILE A 84 74.18 -69.44 -11.86
N GLY A 85 73.98 -69.41 -10.54
CA GLY A 85 75.08 -69.67 -9.62
C GLY A 85 75.72 -68.45 -8.99
N ALA A 86 75.20 -67.24 -9.17
CA ALA A 86 75.95 -66.02 -8.91
C ALA A 86 75.86 -65.54 -7.44
N ARG A 87 76.09 -66.46 -6.48
CA ARG A 87 76.20 -66.18 -5.03
C ARG A 87 77.62 -66.40 -4.55
N CYS A 88 78.18 -65.50 -3.75
CA CYS A 88 79.47 -65.74 -3.12
C CYS A 88 79.35 -66.79 -1.99
N SER A 89 80.14 -67.86 -2.05
CA SER A 89 80.15 -68.93 -1.05
C SER A 89 80.60 -68.49 0.34
N GLN A 90 81.30 -67.36 0.46
CA GLN A 90 81.90 -66.89 1.73
C GLN A 90 81.03 -65.87 2.47
N CYS A 91 80.39 -64.93 1.76
CA CYS A 91 79.57 -63.88 2.38
C CYS A 91 78.06 -64.02 2.07
N GLY A 92 77.69 -64.94 1.17
CA GLY A 92 76.30 -65.25 0.84
C GLY A 92 75.58 -64.21 -0.03
N GLY A 93 76.24 -63.13 -0.46
CA GLY A 93 75.65 -62.08 -1.30
C GLY A 93 75.51 -62.47 -2.78
N TRP A 94 74.53 -61.87 -3.46
CA TRP A 94 74.22 -62.10 -4.88
C TRP A 94 74.90 -61.08 -5.78
N LYS A 95 75.25 -61.50 -7.00
CA LYS A 95 75.90 -60.65 -8.02
C LYS A 95 75.21 -59.29 -8.23
N SER A 96 73.90 -59.26 -8.43
CA SER A 96 73.15 -58.01 -8.59
C SER A 96 73.25 -57.06 -7.40
N ASP A 97 73.47 -57.55 -6.19
CA ASP A 97 73.67 -56.69 -5.01
C ASP A 97 75.07 -56.06 -4.98
N PHE A 98 76.10 -56.80 -5.43
CA PHE A 98 77.46 -56.27 -5.61
C PHE A 98 77.49 -55.23 -6.73
N GLU A 99 76.90 -55.54 -7.88
CA GLU A 99 76.90 -54.65 -9.05
C GLU A 99 76.08 -53.38 -8.80
N LYS A 100 74.98 -53.45 -8.04
CA LYS A 100 74.23 -52.27 -7.57
C LYS A 100 75.09 -51.32 -6.74
N ARG A 101 76.06 -51.84 -5.97
CA ARG A 101 77.01 -51.04 -5.17
C ARG A 101 78.22 -50.56 -5.98
N GLY A 102 78.28 -50.87 -7.27
CA GLY A 102 79.44 -50.57 -8.13
C GLY A 102 80.62 -51.53 -7.93
N GLU A 103 80.42 -52.65 -7.22
CA GLU A 103 81.44 -53.67 -6.98
C GLU A 103 81.36 -54.74 -8.07
N ASN A 104 82.49 -55.05 -8.71
CA ASN A 104 82.56 -56.16 -9.66
C ASN A 104 82.51 -57.49 -8.89
N PHE A 105 81.51 -58.32 -9.20
CA PHE A 105 81.27 -59.59 -8.50
C PHE A 105 82.44 -60.57 -8.60
N GLU A 106 83.09 -60.66 -9.77
CA GLU A 106 84.23 -61.56 -9.99
C GLU A 106 85.45 -61.10 -9.20
N LYS A 107 85.68 -59.79 -9.12
CA LYS A 107 86.71 -59.20 -8.27
C LYS A 107 86.45 -59.51 -6.79
N HIS A 108 85.20 -59.37 -6.34
CA HIS A 108 84.81 -59.69 -4.97
C HIS A 108 85.07 -61.17 -4.63
N LEU A 109 84.69 -62.10 -5.51
CA LEU A 109 84.95 -63.53 -5.32
C LEU A 109 86.46 -63.81 -5.15
N GLY A 110 87.30 -63.15 -5.95
CA GLY A 110 88.76 -63.24 -5.84
C GLY A 110 89.30 -62.71 -4.51
N GLU A 111 88.79 -61.57 -4.03
CA GLU A 111 89.23 -60.92 -2.79
C GLU A 111 88.89 -61.75 -1.55
N VAL A 112 87.70 -62.35 -1.50
CA VAL A 112 87.26 -63.17 -0.34
C VAL A 112 87.60 -64.65 -0.49
N LYS A 113 88.31 -65.04 -1.56
CA LYS A 113 88.59 -66.45 -1.92
C LYS A 113 87.31 -67.30 -1.98
N GLY A 114 86.21 -66.71 -2.42
CA GLY A 114 84.93 -67.37 -2.61
C GLY A 114 84.78 -67.96 -4.01
N TYR A 115 83.74 -68.78 -4.19
CA TYR A 115 83.29 -69.27 -5.49
C TYR A 115 81.78 -69.11 -5.63
N ALA A 116 81.31 -69.11 -6.87
CA ALA A 116 79.92 -68.87 -7.21
C ALA A 116 79.07 -70.15 -6.94
N ILE A 117 78.02 -70.05 -6.13
CA ILE A 117 77.08 -71.16 -5.84
C ILE A 117 75.63 -70.82 -6.25
N PRO A 118 74.87 -71.76 -6.84
CA PRO A 118 73.46 -71.56 -7.18
C PRO A 118 72.56 -71.60 -5.95
N ALA A 119 71.42 -70.89 -6.06
CA ALA A 119 70.35 -71.01 -5.09
C ALA A 119 69.69 -72.39 -5.18
N THR A 120 69.19 -72.88 -4.06
CA THR A 120 68.25 -74.00 -4.04
C THR A 120 66.88 -73.58 -4.57
N THR A 121 66.09 -74.53 -5.06
CA THR A 121 64.70 -74.29 -5.51
C THR A 121 63.85 -73.65 -4.41
N ALA A 122 64.04 -74.05 -3.15
CA ALA A 122 63.32 -73.49 -2.00
C ALA A 122 63.67 -72.02 -1.74
N GLU A 123 64.93 -71.62 -1.93
CA GLU A 123 65.37 -70.21 -1.79
C GLU A 123 64.82 -69.33 -2.93
N ILE A 124 64.82 -69.86 -4.17
CA ILE A 124 64.21 -69.18 -5.33
C ILE A 124 62.72 -68.92 -5.09
N GLU A 125 62.00 -69.93 -4.61
CA GLU A 125 60.56 -69.81 -4.37
C GLU A 125 60.24 -68.89 -3.18
N THR A 126 61.08 -68.92 -2.14
CA THR A 126 60.99 -67.97 -1.02
C THR A 126 61.19 -66.52 -1.49
N THR A 127 62.17 -66.28 -2.37
CA THR A 127 62.44 -64.96 -2.95
C THR A 127 61.30 -64.50 -3.84
N ARG A 128 60.77 -65.38 -4.70
CA ARG A 128 59.56 -65.11 -5.49
C ARG A 128 58.37 -64.72 -4.62
N LYS A 129 58.14 -65.46 -3.54
CA LYS A 129 57.05 -65.17 -2.60
C LYS A 129 57.22 -63.80 -1.95
N SER A 130 58.43 -63.46 -1.47
CA SER A 130 58.71 -62.14 -0.88
C SER A 130 58.48 -60.99 -1.87
N PHE A 131 58.95 -61.10 -3.11
CA PHE A 131 58.68 -60.08 -4.14
C PHE A 131 57.22 -60.05 -4.58
N SER A 132 56.53 -61.19 -4.59
CA SER A 132 55.09 -61.28 -4.85
C SER A 132 54.29 -60.53 -3.80
N GLU A 133 54.60 -60.71 -2.52
CA GLU A 133 53.98 -59.98 -1.40
C GLU A 133 54.22 -58.47 -1.50
N LYS A 134 55.47 -58.04 -1.72
CA LYS A 134 55.82 -56.61 -1.92
C LYS A 134 55.08 -55.99 -3.13
N THR A 135 55.02 -56.73 -4.23
CA THR A 135 54.32 -56.31 -5.46
C THR A 135 52.81 -56.23 -5.23
N ALA A 136 52.22 -57.18 -4.49
CA ALA A 136 50.80 -57.20 -4.18
C ALA A 136 50.39 -55.97 -3.35
N ILE A 137 51.16 -55.61 -2.32
CA ILE A 137 50.90 -54.42 -1.50
C ILE A 137 50.87 -53.15 -2.37
N LYS A 138 51.89 -52.95 -3.21
CA LYS A 138 51.95 -51.78 -4.09
C LYS A 138 50.89 -51.79 -5.18
N LYS A 139 50.50 -52.96 -5.71
CA LYS A 139 49.37 -53.09 -6.64
C LYS A 139 48.06 -52.67 -6.00
N VAL A 140 47.81 -53.07 -4.75
CA VAL A 140 46.61 -52.63 -3.99
C VAL A 140 46.63 -51.12 -3.76
N GLN A 141 47.78 -50.54 -3.40
CA GLN A 141 47.93 -49.09 -3.25
C GLN A 141 47.65 -48.35 -4.56
N LEU A 142 48.20 -48.84 -5.67
CA LEU A 142 47.96 -48.29 -7.01
C LEU A 142 46.47 -48.39 -7.37
N GLN A 143 45.85 -49.56 -7.21
CA GLN A 143 44.42 -49.75 -7.48
C GLN A 143 43.53 -48.84 -6.63
N ASN A 144 43.90 -48.57 -5.38
CA ASN A 144 43.16 -47.66 -4.52
C ASN A 144 43.29 -46.21 -4.98
N LEU A 145 44.48 -45.78 -5.40
CA LEU A 145 44.67 -44.43 -5.95
C LEU A 145 44.01 -44.27 -7.33
N GLU A 146 44.01 -45.31 -8.17
CA GLU A 146 43.36 -45.30 -9.49
C GLU A 146 41.82 -45.15 -9.40
N LYS A 147 41.21 -45.54 -8.27
CA LYS A 147 39.77 -45.31 -8.01
C LYS A 147 39.42 -43.86 -7.71
N GLY A 148 40.42 -42.99 -7.54
CA GLY A 148 40.25 -41.56 -7.27
C GLY A 148 40.86 -41.14 -5.94
N ASP A 149 41.31 -39.88 -5.87
CA ASP A 149 41.85 -39.30 -4.65
C ASP A 149 40.73 -38.80 -3.73
N PRO A 150 40.62 -39.30 -2.48
CA PRO A 150 39.56 -38.89 -1.56
C PRO A 150 39.56 -37.40 -1.24
N ALA A 151 40.71 -36.72 -1.29
CA ALA A 151 40.78 -35.29 -1.03
C ALA A 151 40.19 -34.49 -2.20
N ILE A 152 40.43 -34.92 -3.45
CA ILE A 152 39.82 -34.32 -4.64
C ILE A 152 38.31 -34.53 -4.64
N ILE A 153 37.83 -35.75 -4.38
CA ILE A 153 36.40 -36.07 -4.30
C ILE A 153 35.71 -35.17 -3.27
N LYS A 154 36.31 -35.04 -2.07
CA LYS A 154 35.79 -34.16 -1.02
C LYS A 154 35.68 -32.69 -1.44
N GLN A 155 36.60 -32.18 -2.26
CA GLN A 155 36.50 -30.82 -2.80
C GLN A 155 35.30 -30.67 -3.75
N TYR A 156 35.08 -31.64 -4.64
CA TYR A 156 33.93 -31.64 -5.54
C TYR A 156 32.60 -31.74 -4.77
N ASP A 157 32.53 -32.60 -3.74
CA ASP A 157 31.36 -32.71 -2.87
C ASP A 157 31.06 -31.40 -2.12
N GLU A 158 32.11 -30.70 -1.65
CA GLU A 158 31.95 -29.39 -1.00
C GLU A 158 31.43 -28.33 -1.98
N ILE A 159 31.93 -28.31 -3.22
CA ILE A 159 31.38 -27.43 -4.27
C ILE A 159 29.90 -27.74 -4.51
N GLU A 160 29.51 -29.01 -4.63
CA GLU A 160 28.12 -29.39 -4.88
C GLU A 160 27.21 -28.97 -3.72
N LYS A 161 27.67 -29.14 -2.47
CA LYS A 161 26.95 -28.68 -1.28
C LYS A 161 26.75 -27.16 -1.30
N ILE A 162 27.79 -26.39 -1.62
CA ILE A 162 27.69 -24.92 -1.70
C ILE A 162 26.73 -24.52 -2.83
N LYS A 163 26.78 -25.17 -4.00
CA LYS A 163 25.84 -24.91 -5.10
C LYS A 163 24.39 -25.18 -4.70
N LYS A 164 24.11 -26.28 -3.98
CA LYS A 164 22.76 -26.56 -3.45
C LYS A 164 22.30 -25.47 -2.48
N ASN A 165 23.19 -24.97 -1.62
CA ASN A 165 22.87 -23.84 -0.75
C ASN A 165 22.57 -22.56 -1.54
N ASN A 166 23.31 -22.30 -2.63
CA ASN A 166 23.08 -21.16 -3.52
C ASN A 166 21.69 -21.22 -4.20
N ILE A 167 21.23 -22.41 -4.61
CA ILE A 167 19.86 -22.60 -5.12
C ILE A 167 18.84 -22.21 -4.06
N LYS A 168 19.00 -22.70 -2.83
CA LYS A 168 18.11 -22.36 -1.71
C LYS A 168 18.11 -20.85 -1.40
N LEU A 169 19.26 -20.19 -1.47
CA LEU A 169 19.35 -18.73 -1.31
C LEU A 169 18.56 -18.00 -2.39
N CYS A 170 18.61 -18.43 -3.66
CA CYS A 170 17.78 -17.84 -4.72
C CYS A 170 16.27 -18.02 -4.46
N GLU A 171 15.85 -19.18 -3.97
CA GLU A 171 14.45 -19.45 -3.60
C GLU A 171 14.00 -18.53 -2.46
N GLU A 172 14.84 -18.36 -1.43
CA GLU A 172 14.58 -17.45 -0.31
C GLU A 172 14.52 -15.99 -0.76
N ILE A 173 15.45 -15.54 -1.62
CA ILE A 173 15.45 -14.19 -2.21
C ILE A 173 14.15 -13.95 -2.99
N THR A 174 13.77 -14.93 -3.82
CA THR A 174 12.51 -14.90 -4.56
C THR A 174 11.33 -14.73 -3.60
N GLN A 175 11.29 -15.52 -2.52
CA GLN A 175 10.20 -15.47 -1.55
C GLN A 175 10.14 -14.14 -0.79
N HIS A 176 11.29 -13.58 -0.39
CA HIS A 176 11.36 -12.27 0.24
C HIS A 176 10.83 -11.16 -0.70
N SER A 177 11.17 -11.19 -1.98
CA SER A 177 10.64 -10.22 -2.95
C SER A 177 9.11 -10.31 -3.13
N LYS A 178 8.53 -11.51 -3.08
CA LYS A 178 7.06 -11.70 -3.08
C LYS A 178 6.41 -11.19 -1.79
N ASN A 179 7.03 -11.47 -0.64
CA ASN A 179 6.53 -11.01 0.65
C ASN A 179 6.55 -9.49 0.75
N TYR A 180 7.61 -8.86 0.22
CA TYR A 180 7.72 -7.42 0.07
C TYR A 180 6.54 -6.85 -0.72
N GLU A 181 6.29 -7.38 -1.92
CA GLU A 181 5.18 -6.94 -2.76
C GLU A 181 3.85 -7.07 -2.04
N LYS A 182 3.56 -8.23 -1.43
CA LYS A 182 2.31 -8.48 -0.70
C LYS A 182 2.10 -7.45 0.42
N LYS A 183 3.07 -7.27 1.31
CA LYS A 183 3.01 -6.33 2.43
C LYS A 183 2.76 -4.90 1.97
N LEU A 184 3.44 -4.49 0.89
CA LEU A 184 3.28 -3.16 0.34
C LEU A 184 1.95 -2.93 -0.34
N LEU A 185 1.42 -3.92 -1.04
CA LEU A 185 0.10 -3.78 -1.67
C LEU A 185 -1.00 -3.65 -0.60
N GLU A 186 -0.91 -4.41 0.48
CA GLU A 186 -1.82 -4.31 1.63
C GLU A 186 -1.73 -2.93 2.31
N ASP A 187 -0.50 -2.46 2.60
CA ASP A 187 -0.26 -1.15 3.19
C ASP A 187 -0.71 0.00 2.28
N ALA A 188 -0.40 -0.07 0.99
CA ALA A 188 -0.84 0.89 -0.01
C ALA A 188 -2.37 0.99 -0.08
N GLN A 189 -3.06 -0.15 -0.16
CA GLN A 189 -4.53 -0.18 -0.18
C GLN A 189 -5.14 0.46 1.06
N SER A 190 -4.60 0.17 2.24
CA SER A 190 -5.07 0.78 3.49
C SER A 190 -4.85 2.30 3.49
N LYS A 191 -3.63 2.74 3.18
CA LYS A 191 -3.28 4.17 3.08
C LYS A 191 -4.16 4.91 2.08
N HIS A 192 -4.33 4.36 0.87
CA HIS A 192 -5.14 4.97 -0.19
C HIS A 192 -6.59 5.16 0.27
N LYS A 193 -7.20 4.14 0.89
CA LYS A 193 -8.56 4.24 1.43
C LYS A 193 -8.67 5.35 2.47
N ILE A 194 -7.78 5.39 3.46
CA ILE A 194 -7.79 6.40 4.53
C ILE A 194 -7.60 7.81 3.95
N TRP A 195 -6.65 7.98 3.04
CA TRP A 195 -6.35 9.28 2.44
C TRP A 195 -7.52 9.80 1.60
N LEU A 196 -8.10 8.94 0.76
CA LEU A 196 -9.21 9.34 -0.10
C LEU A 196 -10.51 9.53 0.69
N GLU A 197 -10.74 8.74 1.74
CA GLU A 197 -11.85 8.96 2.68
C GLU A 197 -11.78 10.35 3.32
N ASP A 198 -10.61 10.75 3.83
CA ASP A 198 -10.43 12.09 4.43
C ASP A 198 -10.67 13.23 3.42
N VAL A 199 -10.31 13.03 2.16
CA VAL A 199 -10.65 13.97 1.07
C VAL A 199 -12.17 14.02 0.86
N LEU A 200 -12.82 12.86 0.72
CA LEU A 200 -14.25 12.77 0.48
C LEU A 200 -15.07 13.40 1.61
N ILE A 201 -14.64 13.29 2.87
CA ILE A 201 -15.32 13.94 4.01
C ILE A 201 -15.38 15.45 3.81
N SER A 202 -14.29 16.09 3.37
CA SER A 202 -14.26 17.53 3.09
C SER A 202 -15.15 17.87 1.89
N GLY A 203 -15.12 17.05 0.84
CA GLY A 203 -16.02 17.19 -0.32
C GLY A 203 -17.50 17.10 0.07
N SER A 204 -17.85 16.12 0.90
CA SER A 204 -19.22 15.94 1.41
C SER A 204 -19.68 17.12 2.24
N LYS A 205 -18.81 17.69 3.09
CA LYS A 205 -19.14 18.92 3.83
C LYS A 205 -19.39 20.09 2.88
N ALA A 206 -18.58 20.25 1.84
CA ALA A 206 -18.80 21.29 0.83
C ALA A 206 -20.15 21.08 0.11
N LEU A 207 -20.47 19.83 -0.26
CA LEU A 207 -21.74 19.47 -0.90
C LEU A 207 -22.95 19.72 0.03
N ILE A 208 -22.84 19.42 1.33
CA ILE A 208 -23.88 19.78 2.32
C ILE A 208 -24.16 21.27 2.25
N GLN A 209 -23.13 22.12 2.29
CA GLN A 209 -23.32 23.57 2.27
C GLN A 209 -23.92 24.07 0.96
N SER A 210 -23.53 23.46 -0.17
CA SER A 210 -24.15 23.74 -1.48
C SER A 210 -25.64 23.38 -1.50
N SER A 211 -25.99 22.20 -0.99
CA SER A 211 -27.38 21.73 -0.86
C SER A 211 -28.19 22.58 0.12
N SER A 212 -27.62 22.97 1.26
CA SER A 212 -28.24 23.89 2.22
C SER A 212 -28.56 25.23 1.57
N LYS A 213 -27.65 25.79 0.78
CA LYS A 213 -27.91 27.03 0.02
C LYS A 213 -29.11 26.90 -0.91
N LYS A 214 -29.19 25.82 -1.70
CA LYS A 214 -30.34 25.55 -2.60
C LYS A 214 -31.65 25.45 -1.84
N ILE A 215 -31.67 24.75 -0.71
CA ILE A 215 -32.84 24.63 0.15
C ILE A 215 -33.24 25.99 0.73
N LEU A 216 -32.28 26.81 1.18
CA LEU A 216 -32.56 28.14 1.71
C LEU A 216 -33.16 29.08 0.64
N LEU A 217 -32.71 28.98 -0.62
CA LEU A 217 -33.31 29.70 -1.73
C LEU A 217 -34.76 29.24 -1.99
N ALA A 218 -35.03 27.94 -1.97
CA ALA A 218 -36.39 27.42 -2.10
C ALA A 218 -37.29 27.87 -0.94
N LYS A 219 -36.79 27.86 0.30
CA LYS A 219 -37.51 28.34 1.49
C LYS A 219 -37.93 29.79 1.38
N LYS A 220 -37.12 30.66 0.76
CA LYS A 220 -37.51 32.05 0.50
C LYS A 220 -38.74 32.12 -0.42
N GLY A 221 -38.74 31.35 -1.52
CA GLY A 221 -39.90 31.27 -2.42
C GLY A 221 -41.16 30.72 -1.73
N TRP A 222 -41.00 29.76 -0.82
CA TRP A 222 -42.12 29.26 -0.01
C TRP A 222 -42.67 30.32 0.95
N LEU A 223 -41.81 31.09 1.60
CA LEU A 223 -42.23 32.18 2.48
C LEU A 223 -42.94 33.31 1.72
N GLU A 224 -42.50 33.63 0.49
CA GLU A 224 -43.19 34.61 -0.36
C GLU A 224 -44.59 34.13 -0.73
N LYS A 225 -44.76 32.84 -1.01
CA LYS A 225 -46.07 32.24 -1.26
C LYS A 225 -46.96 32.28 -0.01
N GLU A 226 -46.42 31.87 1.15
CA GLU A 226 -47.13 31.89 2.43
C GLU A 226 -47.55 33.31 2.83
N PHE A 227 -46.70 34.32 2.55
CA PHE A 227 -47.03 35.72 2.75
C PHE A 227 -48.24 36.14 1.91
N ASN A 228 -48.26 35.80 0.62
CA ASN A 228 -49.39 36.15 -0.26
C ASN A 228 -50.69 35.48 0.19
N GLU A 229 -50.65 34.19 0.53
CA GLU A 229 -51.82 33.44 1.02
C GLU A 229 -52.37 34.02 2.33
N LYS A 230 -51.49 34.32 3.31
CA LYS A 230 -51.89 34.94 4.59
C LYS A 230 -52.42 36.36 4.39
N LYS A 231 -51.78 37.14 3.52
CA LYS A 231 -52.24 38.49 3.18
C LYS A 231 -53.65 38.46 2.59
N GLU A 232 -53.89 37.62 1.60
CA GLU A 232 -55.23 37.49 0.98
C GLU A 232 -56.28 37.08 2.01
N THR A 233 -55.96 36.08 2.85
CA THR A 233 -56.85 35.59 3.90
C THR A 233 -57.20 36.69 4.91
N GLU A 234 -56.22 37.44 5.40
CA GLU A 234 -56.47 38.51 6.38
C GLU A 234 -57.19 39.72 5.76
N LEU A 235 -56.88 40.07 4.51
CA LEU A 235 -57.59 41.14 3.81
C LEU A 235 -59.06 40.79 3.57
N ALA A 236 -59.36 39.52 3.25
CA ALA A 236 -60.72 39.02 3.15
C ALA A 236 -61.45 39.07 4.49
N ARG A 237 -60.81 38.60 5.58
CA ARG A 237 -61.37 38.64 6.93
C ARG A 237 -61.68 40.06 7.40
N ILE A 238 -60.78 41.02 7.17
CA ILE A 238 -61.02 42.43 7.49
C ILE A 238 -62.22 42.97 6.71
N LYS A 239 -62.33 42.63 5.43
CA LYS A 239 -63.44 43.07 4.58
C LYS A 239 -64.78 42.47 5.03
N GLU A 240 -64.81 41.18 5.36
CA GLU A 240 -65.98 40.47 5.86
C GLU A 240 -66.44 41.02 7.21
N ASN A 241 -65.53 41.19 8.18
CA ASN A 241 -65.85 41.78 9.48
C ASN A 241 -66.37 43.22 9.35
N ASN A 242 -65.78 44.02 8.45
CA ASN A 242 -66.25 45.38 8.20
C ASN A 242 -67.65 45.39 7.58
N ALA A 243 -67.92 44.52 6.61
CA ALA A 243 -69.23 44.38 5.99
C ALA A 243 -70.30 43.93 7.02
N ALA A 244 -70.00 42.89 7.80
CA ALA A 244 -70.88 42.38 8.84
C ALA A 244 -71.22 43.45 9.88
N GLN A 245 -70.24 44.23 10.34
CA GLN A 245 -70.48 45.32 11.29
C GLN A 245 -71.34 46.44 10.68
N ARG A 246 -71.10 46.79 9.42
CA ARG A 246 -71.91 47.79 8.70
C ARG A 246 -73.35 47.34 8.56
N ASP A 247 -73.57 46.08 8.19
CA ASP A 247 -74.92 45.54 8.00
C ASP A 247 -75.65 45.40 9.35
N GLN A 248 -74.95 45.01 10.42
CA GLN A 248 -75.50 45.07 11.77
C GLN A 248 -75.90 46.50 12.17
N ASN A 249 -75.07 47.51 11.87
CA ASN A 249 -75.39 48.91 12.16
C ASN A 249 -76.58 49.41 11.33
N LYS A 250 -76.68 49.03 10.04
CA LYS A 250 -77.85 49.35 9.20
C LYS A 250 -79.13 48.69 9.71
N GLN A 251 -79.04 47.43 10.14
CA GLN A 251 -80.19 46.70 10.68
C GLN A 251 -80.71 47.41 11.95
N LYS A 252 -79.81 47.82 12.86
CA LYS A 252 -80.18 48.63 14.03
C LYS A 252 -80.83 49.95 13.65
N ILE A 253 -80.35 50.64 12.60
CA ILE A 253 -80.99 51.87 12.11
C ILE A 253 -82.42 51.58 11.63
N ALA A 254 -82.62 50.50 10.87
CA ALA A 254 -83.95 50.11 10.38
C ALA A 254 -84.90 49.71 11.53
N GLU A 255 -84.41 48.98 12.54
CA GLU A 255 -85.15 48.65 13.76
C GLU A 255 -85.53 49.93 14.53
N ASN A 256 -84.61 50.87 14.65
CA ASN A 256 -84.84 52.17 15.27
C ASN A 256 -85.85 53.03 14.49
N GLU A 257 -85.86 52.97 13.16
CA GLU A 257 -86.86 53.65 12.33
C GLU A 257 -88.27 53.11 12.56
N LEU A 258 -88.42 51.79 12.72
CA LEU A 258 -89.69 51.17 13.10
C LEU A 258 -90.15 51.61 14.50
N LEU A 259 -89.21 51.68 15.45
CA LEU A 259 -89.50 52.13 16.83
C LEU A 259 -89.89 53.62 16.87
N ILE A 260 -89.24 54.48 16.06
CA ILE A 260 -89.65 55.87 15.91
C ILE A 260 -91.08 55.96 15.40
N ALA A 261 -91.47 55.17 14.39
CA ALA A 261 -92.83 55.18 13.85
C ALA A 261 -93.88 54.78 14.90
N GLN A 262 -93.55 53.85 15.81
CA GLN A 262 -94.41 53.46 16.94
C GLN A 262 -94.55 54.60 17.95
N LEU A 263 -93.43 55.19 18.38
CA LEU A 263 -93.43 56.31 19.35
C LEU A 263 -94.09 57.58 18.79
N GLU A 264 -94.02 57.79 17.47
CA GLU A 264 -94.74 58.88 16.78
C GLU A 264 -96.25 58.71 16.87
N ALA A 265 -96.77 57.47 16.81
CA ALA A 265 -98.18 57.18 17.04
C ALA A 265 -98.61 57.40 18.50
N GLU A 266 -97.67 57.23 19.44
CA GLU A 266 -97.87 57.41 20.89
C GLU A 266 -97.61 58.85 21.39
N GLN A 267 -97.22 59.77 20.49
CA GLN A 267 -96.87 61.17 20.78
C GLN A 267 -95.67 61.39 21.74
N GLU A 268 -94.78 60.41 21.89
CA GLU A 268 -93.65 60.45 22.83
C GLU A 268 -92.41 61.16 22.24
N LYS A 269 -92.44 62.49 22.20
CA LYS A 269 -91.41 63.33 21.55
C LYS A 269 -89.98 63.13 22.05
N GLN A 270 -89.80 62.83 23.33
CA GLN A 270 -88.46 62.70 23.94
C GLN A 270 -87.78 61.38 23.57
N GLY A 271 -88.54 60.28 23.47
CA GLY A 271 -88.05 58.99 22.98
C GLY A 271 -87.61 59.05 21.52
N ILE A 272 -88.40 59.72 20.67
CA ILE A 272 -88.10 59.94 19.25
C ILE A 272 -86.76 60.67 19.06
N GLN A 273 -86.51 61.73 19.83
CA GLN A 273 -85.28 62.52 19.71
C GLN A 273 -84.05 61.70 20.07
N THR A 274 -84.15 60.88 21.12
CA THR A 274 -83.06 60.00 21.58
C THR A 274 -82.69 58.96 20.53
N ILE A 275 -83.69 58.31 19.90
CA ILE A 275 -83.44 57.30 18.87
C ILE A 275 -82.88 57.94 17.58
N LYS A 276 -83.32 59.16 17.23
CA LYS A 276 -82.75 59.92 16.11
C LYS A 276 -81.27 60.24 16.32
N GLU A 277 -80.85 60.53 17.55
CA GLU A 277 -79.43 60.74 17.88
C GLU A 277 -78.62 59.44 17.79
N GLN A 278 -79.19 58.31 18.23
CA GLN A 278 -78.57 56.99 18.04
C GLN A 278 -78.39 56.64 16.55
N ASN A 279 -79.39 56.90 15.70
CA ASN A 279 -79.28 56.67 14.25
C ASN A 279 -78.21 57.56 13.61
N ARG A 280 -78.07 58.81 14.05
CA ARG A 280 -76.98 59.70 13.62
C ARG A 280 -75.62 59.13 14.02
N ALA A 281 -75.47 58.65 15.25
CA ALA A 281 -74.22 58.04 15.71
C ALA A 281 -73.86 56.78 14.90
N LEU A 282 -74.82 55.87 14.69
CA LEU A 282 -74.63 54.67 13.85
C LEU A 282 -74.28 55.00 12.40
N SER A 283 -74.87 56.07 11.84
CA SER A 283 -74.54 56.54 10.48
C SER A 283 -73.10 57.05 10.39
N VAL A 284 -72.64 57.81 11.40
CA VAL A 284 -71.24 58.25 11.51
C VAL A 284 -70.30 57.06 11.62
N GLU A 285 -70.63 56.05 12.44
CA GLU A 285 -69.85 54.81 12.53
C GLU A 285 -69.76 54.07 11.19
N ILE A 286 -70.85 53.98 10.42
CA ILE A 286 -70.82 53.36 9.09
C ILE A 286 -69.88 54.12 8.15
N THR A 287 -69.90 55.46 8.14
CA THR A 287 -68.98 56.27 7.34
C THR A 287 -67.53 56.05 7.77
N GLN A 288 -67.28 56.00 9.08
CA GLN A 288 -65.94 55.77 9.63
C GLN A 288 -65.43 54.37 9.27
N LEU A 289 -66.27 53.33 9.36
CA LEU A 289 -65.92 51.97 8.95
C LEU A 289 -65.54 51.89 7.46
N VAL A 290 -66.21 52.64 6.59
CA VAL A 290 -65.85 52.72 5.16
C VAL A 290 -64.50 53.41 4.98
N ALA A 291 -64.28 54.54 5.67
CA ALA A 291 -63.04 55.29 5.58
C ALA A 291 -61.83 54.49 6.13
N ASP A 292 -62.02 53.76 7.23
CA ASP A 292 -60.95 53.02 7.90
C ASP A 292 -60.63 51.66 7.27
N LEU A 293 -61.53 51.11 6.44
CA LEU A 293 -61.31 49.79 5.82
C LEU A 293 -59.96 49.72 5.09
N THR A 294 -59.70 50.67 4.20
CA THR A 294 -58.45 50.72 3.44
C THR A 294 -57.24 50.92 4.36
N LYS A 295 -57.37 51.77 5.38
CA LYS A 295 -56.31 52.04 6.35
C LYS A 295 -55.94 50.77 7.14
N ASN A 296 -56.93 50.02 7.60
CA ASN A 296 -56.74 48.77 8.33
C ASN A 296 -56.11 47.68 7.45
N GLN A 297 -56.53 47.59 6.18
CA GLN A 297 -55.93 46.67 5.20
C GLN A 297 -54.45 47.00 4.91
N ILE A 298 -54.11 48.28 4.75
CA ILE A 298 -52.72 48.74 4.55
C ILE A 298 -51.88 48.43 5.79
N GLN A 299 -52.37 48.78 6.98
CA GLN A 299 -51.67 48.53 8.24
C GLN A 299 -51.41 47.04 8.44
N LYS A 300 -52.41 46.18 8.20
CA LYS A 300 -52.23 44.73 8.33
C LYS A 300 -51.24 44.16 7.33
N THR A 301 -51.26 44.65 6.09
CA THR A 301 -50.28 44.25 5.07
C THR A 301 -48.86 44.63 5.50
N LYS A 302 -48.68 45.82 6.09
CA LYS A 302 -47.38 46.28 6.59
C LYS A 302 -46.87 45.40 7.74
N GLU A 303 -47.73 45.07 8.71
CA GLU A 303 -47.38 44.17 9.82
C GLU A 303 -46.92 42.79 9.32
N LEU A 304 -47.69 42.18 8.41
CA LEU A 304 -47.33 40.90 7.80
C LEU A 304 -46.03 41.00 7.01
N GLN A 305 -45.83 42.10 6.27
CA GLN A 305 -44.61 42.33 5.51
C GLN A 305 -43.39 42.42 6.43
N GLU A 306 -43.49 43.12 7.57
CA GLU A 306 -42.42 43.22 8.56
C GLU A 306 -42.07 41.86 9.16
N GLU A 307 -43.07 41.06 9.53
CA GLU A 307 -42.86 39.69 10.05
C GLU A 307 -42.11 38.80 9.05
N PHE A 308 -42.54 38.79 7.79
CA PHE A 308 -41.93 37.96 6.75
C PHE A 308 -40.55 38.49 6.32
N ASN A 309 -40.35 39.81 6.30
CA ASN A 309 -39.03 40.40 6.04
C ASN A 309 -37.99 39.95 7.07
N LEU A 310 -38.36 39.83 8.35
CA LEU A 310 -37.46 39.31 9.39
C LEU A 310 -37.07 37.84 9.12
N LYS A 311 -38.04 37.00 8.72
CA LYS A 311 -37.78 35.60 8.35
C LYS A 311 -36.86 35.50 7.12
N ILE A 312 -37.12 36.30 6.08
CA ILE A 312 -36.30 36.34 4.86
C ILE A 312 -34.88 36.84 5.17
N ALA A 313 -34.73 37.85 6.03
CA ALA A 313 -33.43 38.36 6.46
C ALA A 313 -32.61 37.28 7.19
N SER A 314 -33.25 36.51 8.07
CA SER A 314 -32.62 35.36 8.73
C SER A 314 -32.14 34.31 7.71
N LEU A 315 -32.97 33.96 6.73
CA LEU A 315 -32.56 33.03 5.66
C LEU A 315 -31.41 33.58 4.80
N LYS A 316 -31.38 34.89 4.52
CA LYS A 316 -30.25 35.53 3.81
C LYS A 316 -28.94 35.42 4.59
N LYS A 317 -28.98 35.56 5.91
CA LYS A 317 -27.81 35.39 6.77
C LYS A 317 -27.28 33.94 6.69
N LEU A 318 -28.17 32.95 6.85
CA LEU A 318 -27.81 31.54 6.75
C LEU A 318 -27.28 31.16 5.36
N GLU A 319 -27.80 31.78 4.29
CA GLU A 319 -27.32 31.56 2.93
C GLU A 319 -25.87 32.06 2.76
N ALA A 320 -25.56 33.25 3.27
CA ALA A 320 -24.21 33.81 3.23
C ALA A 320 -23.22 32.96 4.06
N GLU A 321 -23.63 32.50 5.24
CA GLU A 321 -22.84 31.57 6.07
C GLU A 321 -22.57 30.24 5.34
N SER A 322 -23.60 29.69 4.68
CA SER A 322 -23.47 28.46 3.89
C SER A 322 -22.48 28.64 2.72
N GLU A 323 -22.50 29.78 2.04
CA GLU A 323 -21.54 30.06 0.95
C GLU A 323 -20.10 30.16 1.45
N ILE A 324 -19.88 30.83 2.59
CA ILE A 324 -18.56 30.94 3.22
C ILE A 324 -18.04 29.54 3.59
N MET A 325 -18.86 28.74 4.27
CA MET A 325 -18.48 27.38 4.68
C MET A 325 -18.26 26.46 3.48
N ARG A 326 -19.09 26.57 2.43
CA ARG A 326 -18.91 25.82 1.17
C ARG A 326 -17.53 26.07 0.59
N LYS A 327 -17.11 27.33 0.49
CA LYS A 327 -15.79 27.69 -0.01
C LYS A 327 -14.68 27.14 0.87
N GLN A 328 -14.79 27.29 2.19
CA GLN A 328 -13.80 26.75 3.13
C GLN A 328 -13.61 25.24 2.98
N PHE A 329 -14.69 24.46 2.90
CA PHE A 329 -14.59 23.01 2.73
C PHE A 329 -14.13 22.60 1.34
N SER A 330 -14.44 23.39 0.30
CA SER A 330 -13.90 23.18 -1.05
C SER A 330 -12.39 23.40 -1.09
N ASP A 331 -11.90 24.48 -0.47
CA ASP A 331 -10.47 24.77 -0.37
C ASP A 331 -9.75 23.68 0.44
N GLU A 332 -10.39 23.16 1.50
CA GLU A 332 -9.88 22.03 2.30
C GLU A 332 -9.80 20.73 1.46
N PHE A 333 -10.85 20.42 0.68
CA PHE A 333 -10.89 19.28 -0.23
C PHE A 333 -9.71 19.32 -1.21
N ASP A 334 -9.51 20.45 -1.90
CA ASP A 334 -8.44 20.62 -2.88
C ASP A 334 -7.05 20.53 -2.23
N ALA A 335 -6.89 21.13 -1.04
CA ALA A 335 -5.65 21.09 -0.29
C ALA A 335 -5.29 19.65 0.12
N LYS A 336 -6.24 18.88 0.65
CA LYS A 336 -6.05 17.48 1.03
C LYS A 336 -5.77 16.60 -0.20
N LEU A 337 -6.52 16.77 -1.28
CA LEU A 337 -6.30 16.01 -2.52
C LEU A 337 -4.87 16.21 -3.05
N LYS A 338 -4.40 17.46 -3.05
CA LYS A 338 -3.01 17.79 -3.41
C LYS A 338 -1.99 17.18 -2.44
N GLN A 339 -2.23 17.29 -1.14
CA GLN A 339 -1.35 16.74 -0.10
C GLN A 339 -1.21 15.22 -0.23
N TYR A 340 -2.32 14.50 -0.39
CA TYR A 340 -2.30 13.04 -0.49
C TYR A 340 -1.73 12.55 -1.82
N LYS A 341 -1.91 13.30 -2.91
CA LYS A 341 -1.17 13.06 -4.16
C LYS A 341 0.35 13.16 -3.95
N GLN A 342 0.82 14.18 -3.23
CA GLN A 342 2.25 14.32 -2.91
C GLN A 342 2.76 13.18 -2.02
N LYS A 343 1.97 12.73 -1.02
CA LYS A 343 2.29 11.56 -0.20
C LYS A 343 2.36 10.29 -1.03
N GLN A 344 1.43 10.10 -1.96
CA GLN A 344 1.45 8.97 -2.89
C GLN A 344 2.69 8.99 -3.80
N ASP A 345 3.04 10.15 -4.35
CA ASP A 345 4.23 10.28 -5.19
C ASP A 345 5.52 9.97 -4.42
N ALA A 346 5.62 10.42 -3.16
CA ALA A 346 6.75 10.12 -2.27
C ALA A 346 6.82 8.62 -1.96
N PHE A 347 5.70 8.01 -1.59
CA PHE A 347 5.61 6.59 -1.29
C PHE A 347 5.99 5.72 -2.50
N THR A 348 5.52 6.05 -3.70
CA THR A 348 5.89 5.36 -4.93
C THR A 348 7.39 5.49 -5.25
N LYS A 349 8.01 6.65 -4.97
CA LYS A 349 9.46 6.84 -5.13
C LYS A 349 10.26 5.95 -4.18
N GLU A 350 9.81 5.82 -2.93
CA GLU A 350 10.44 4.93 -1.94
C GLU A 350 10.36 3.46 -2.38
N ILE A 351 9.18 3.01 -2.81
CA ILE A 351 8.99 1.65 -3.37
C ILE A 351 9.90 1.42 -4.58
N THR A 352 10.01 2.41 -5.47
CA THR A 352 10.89 2.30 -6.65
C THR A 352 12.36 2.15 -6.24
N SER A 353 12.81 2.95 -5.26
CA SER A 353 14.18 2.87 -4.73
C SER A 353 14.47 1.48 -4.12
N GLU A 354 13.57 0.98 -3.30
CA GLU A 354 13.66 -0.33 -2.66
C GLU A 354 13.60 -1.49 -3.66
N ASN A 355 12.72 -1.43 -4.66
CA ASN A 355 12.69 -2.40 -5.76
C ASN A 355 14.00 -2.43 -6.55
N ASN A 356 14.57 -1.26 -6.84
CA ASN A 356 15.86 -1.17 -7.53
C ASN A 356 16.98 -1.81 -6.72
N ARG A 357 16.98 -1.65 -5.39
CA ARG A 357 17.94 -2.32 -4.50
C ARG A 357 17.85 -3.85 -4.59
N MET A 358 16.64 -4.41 -4.49
CA MET A 358 16.43 -5.85 -4.64
C MET A 358 16.84 -6.35 -6.04
N LEU A 359 16.47 -5.62 -7.09
CA LEU A 359 16.83 -5.96 -8.47
C LEU A 359 18.34 -5.95 -8.70
N LEU A 360 19.05 -4.94 -8.19
CA LEU A 360 20.51 -4.87 -8.28
C LEU A 360 21.16 -6.02 -7.52
N ALA A 361 20.70 -6.33 -6.31
CA ALA A 361 21.22 -7.45 -5.51
C ALA A 361 21.01 -8.79 -6.23
N ALA A 362 19.82 -9.05 -6.75
CA ALA A 362 19.48 -10.29 -7.42
C ALA A 362 20.19 -10.45 -8.79
N LYS A 363 20.36 -9.35 -9.53
CA LYS A 363 21.05 -9.36 -10.84
C LYS A 363 22.51 -9.79 -10.72
N LYS A 364 23.21 -9.44 -9.63
CA LYS A 364 24.61 -9.83 -9.41
C LYS A 364 24.80 -11.35 -9.36
N ILE A 365 23.76 -12.08 -8.93
CA ILE A 365 23.80 -13.52 -8.67
C ILE A 365 22.83 -14.30 -9.56
N ASN A 366 22.22 -13.65 -10.56
CA ASN A 366 21.24 -14.22 -11.49
C ASN A 366 20.04 -14.92 -10.82
N CYS A 367 19.60 -14.45 -9.64
CA CYS A 367 18.33 -14.89 -9.04
C CYS A 367 17.16 -14.02 -9.53
N SER A 368 15.95 -14.58 -9.54
CA SER A 368 14.73 -13.85 -9.88
C SER A 368 14.20 -13.04 -8.69
N VAL A 369 13.63 -11.85 -8.96
CA VAL A 369 12.90 -11.04 -7.98
C VAL A 369 11.67 -10.39 -8.61
N TRP A 370 10.64 -10.16 -7.79
CA TRP A 370 9.46 -9.39 -8.19
C TRP A 370 9.75 -7.89 -8.12
N ASN A 371 9.39 -7.13 -9.18
CA ASN A 371 9.69 -5.70 -9.30
C ASN A 371 8.50 -4.84 -9.78
N GLU A 372 7.29 -5.40 -9.87
CA GLU A 372 6.10 -4.71 -10.39
C GLU A 372 5.34 -3.89 -9.33
N THR A 373 5.79 -3.93 -8.06
CA THR A 373 5.06 -3.38 -6.92
C THR A 373 4.70 -1.91 -7.10
N SER A 374 5.65 -1.07 -7.55
CA SER A 374 5.40 0.35 -7.79
C SER A 374 4.30 0.59 -8.83
N GLY A 375 4.28 -0.21 -9.90
CA GLY A 375 3.26 -0.11 -10.95
C GLY A 375 1.87 -0.46 -10.41
N LYS A 376 1.77 -1.57 -9.66
CA LYS A 376 0.51 -2.02 -9.04
C LYS A 376 -0.01 -1.04 -8.00
N VAL A 377 0.85 -0.45 -7.18
CA VAL A 377 0.48 0.59 -6.21
C VAL A 377 -0.10 1.82 -6.92
N ASN A 378 0.55 2.31 -7.99
CA ASN A 378 0.00 3.42 -8.77
C ASN A 378 -1.31 3.07 -9.47
N LEU A 379 -1.45 1.85 -10.01
CA LEU A 379 -2.68 1.39 -10.62
C LEU A 379 -3.84 1.36 -9.60
N ASN A 380 -3.60 0.90 -8.38
CA ASN A 380 -4.60 0.92 -7.31
C ASN A 380 -5.06 2.34 -7.00
N TRP A 381 -4.12 3.29 -6.82
CA TRP A 381 -4.44 4.70 -6.62
C TRP A 381 -5.30 5.27 -7.76
N ASN A 382 -4.86 5.06 -9.01
CA ASN A 382 -5.52 5.60 -10.19
C ASN A 382 -6.92 5.00 -10.42
N LYS A 383 -7.21 3.81 -9.91
CA LYS A 383 -8.56 3.22 -9.94
C LYS A 383 -9.53 3.93 -9.00
N LEU A 384 -9.05 4.46 -7.86
CA LEU A 384 -9.89 5.06 -6.83
C LEU A 384 -10.10 6.57 -7.06
N ILE A 385 -9.15 7.26 -7.68
CA ILE A 385 -9.20 8.70 -7.96
C ILE A 385 -10.47 9.16 -8.71
N PRO A 386 -10.98 8.45 -9.73
CA PRO A 386 -12.21 8.82 -10.41
C PRO A 386 -13.40 9.03 -9.46
N CYS A 387 -13.51 8.21 -8.40
CA CYS A 387 -14.57 8.35 -7.40
C CYS A 387 -14.45 9.63 -6.57
N VAL A 388 -13.23 10.09 -6.30
CA VAL A 388 -13.00 11.36 -5.60
C VAL A 388 -13.26 12.56 -6.50
N ASN A 389 -12.87 12.45 -7.77
CA ASN A 389 -13.09 13.52 -8.75
C ASN A 389 -14.58 13.75 -9.07
N MET A 390 -15.49 12.92 -8.56
CA MET A 390 -16.92 13.13 -8.78
C MET A 390 -17.44 14.43 -8.15
N PHE A 391 -16.76 14.93 -7.11
CA PHE A 391 -17.05 16.25 -6.53
C PHE A 391 -16.75 17.42 -7.48
N ALA A 392 -16.10 17.19 -8.63
CA ALA A 392 -15.94 18.20 -9.68
C ALA A 392 -17.16 18.31 -10.61
N PHE A 393 -18.13 17.38 -10.53
CA PHE A 393 -19.37 17.42 -11.30
C PHE A 393 -20.45 18.27 -10.62
N PRO A 394 -21.51 18.65 -11.35
CA PRO A 394 -22.66 19.33 -10.74
C PRO A 394 -23.24 18.54 -9.57
N ASP A 395 -23.67 19.25 -8.51
CA ASP A 395 -24.19 18.63 -7.28
C ASP A 395 -25.26 17.57 -7.55
N THR A 396 -26.16 17.78 -8.52
CA THR A 396 -27.23 16.83 -8.84
C THR A 396 -26.70 15.47 -9.24
N VAL A 397 -25.62 15.44 -10.03
CA VAL A 397 -24.93 14.21 -10.43
C VAL A 397 -24.27 13.56 -9.22
N MET A 398 -23.57 14.34 -8.39
CA MET A 398 -22.93 13.83 -7.19
C MET A 398 -23.94 13.26 -6.19
N ILE A 399 -25.10 13.89 -6.04
CA ILE A 399 -26.18 13.44 -5.15
C ILE A 399 -26.75 12.10 -5.65
N GLN A 400 -27.03 12.00 -6.95
CA GLN A 400 -27.47 10.74 -7.55
C GLN A 400 -26.43 9.64 -7.37
N GLU A 401 -25.15 9.97 -7.46
CA GLU A 401 -24.07 9.02 -7.25
C GLU A 401 -24.01 8.53 -5.80
N ILE A 402 -24.04 9.44 -4.81
CA ILE A 402 -23.99 9.10 -3.38
C ILE A 402 -25.21 8.23 -2.98
N LEU A 403 -26.37 8.52 -3.57
CA LEU A 403 -27.63 7.84 -3.26
C LEU A 403 -27.88 6.60 -4.14
N GLY A 404 -27.13 6.44 -5.23
CA GLY A 404 -27.35 5.45 -6.28
C GLY A 404 -26.55 4.16 -6.09
N SER A 405 -26.47 3.36 -7.16
CA SER A 405 -25.77 2.06 -7.21
C SER A 405 -24.58 2.10 -8.17
N SER A 406 -23.79 3.17 -8.10
CA SER A 406 -22.67 3.34 -9.01
C SER A 406 -21.48 2.44 -8.69
N THR A 407 -20.48 2.44 -9.58
CA THR A 407 -19.22 1.71 -9.37
C THR A 407 -18.49 2.17 -8.10
N CYS A 408 -18.56 3.45 -7.74
CA CYS A 408 -17.92 4.01 -6.55
C CYS A 408 -18.70 3.69 -5.26
N THR A 409 -20.02 3.54 -5.32
CA THR A 409 -20.83 3.25 -4.11
C THR A 409 -20.55 1.88 -3.49
N ASN A 410 -19.91 0.96 -4.23
CA ASN A 410 -19.47 -0.33 -3.69
C ASN A 410 -18.10 -0.26 -2.99
N GLU A 411 -17.37 0.85 -3.12
CA GLU A 411 -16.07 1.03 -2.50
C GLU A 411 -16.22 1.51 -1.04
N PRO A 412 -15.66 0.78 -0.04
CA PRO A 412 -15.84 1.13 1.37
C PRO A 412 -15.37 2.53 1.76
N PHE A 413 -14.27 3.01 1.17
CA PHE A 413 -13.75 4.36 1.44
C PHE A 413 -14.71 5.44 0.94
N PHE A 414 -15.42 5.17 -0.17
CA PHE A 414 -16.41 6.08 -0.72
C PHE A 414 -17.62 6.16 0.19
N GLN A 415 -18.19 5.02 0.58
CA GLN A 415 -19.32 4.96 1.52
C GLN A 415 -19.02 5.69 2.83
N SER A 416 -17.84 5.44 3.43
CA SER A 416 -17.42 6.10 4.66
C SER A 416 -17.24 7.61 4.44
N GLY A 417 -16.52 7.98 3.39
CA GLY A 417 -16.24 9.37 3.05
C GLY A 417 -17.49 10.21 2.76
N THR A 418 -18.52 9.59 2.18
CA THR A 418 -19.78 10.26 1.83
C THR A 418 -20.90 10.09 2.86
N SER A 419 -20.65 9.35 3.94
CA SER A 419 -21.66 9.03 4.97
C SER A 419 -22.31 10.28 5.57
N VAL A 420 -21.52 11.32 5.83
CA VAL A 420 -22.01 12.58 6.41
C VAL A 420 -23.03 13.26 5.47
N TYR A 421 -22.79 13.22 4.16
CA TYR A 421 -23.75 13.75 3.19
C TYR A 421 -25.04 12.93 3.16
N LYS A 422 -24.90 11.60 3.19
CA LYS A 422 -26.06 10.69 3.20
C LYS A 422 -26.95 10.94 4.42
N SER A 423 -26.37 11.03 5.62
CA SER A 423 -27.11 11.37 6.83
C SER A 423 -27.74 12.76 6.78
N PHE A 424 -27.05 13.75 6.19
CA PHE A 424 -27.65 15.06 5.95
C PHE A 424 -28.89 14.95 5.07
N PHE A 425 -28.80 14.25 3.93
CA PHE A 425 -29.89 14.10 2.97
C PHE A 425 -31.09 13.35 3.58
N GLU A 426 -30.84 12.27 4.32
CA GLU A 426 -31.86 11.48 5.02
C GLU A 426 -32.59 12.28 6.12
N GLY A 427 -31.91 13.27 6.72
CA GLY A 427 -32.49 14.16 7.72
C GLY A 427 -33.37 15.29 7.17
N LEU A 428 -33.43 15.48 5.84
CA LEU A 428 -34.23 16.52 5.21
C LEU A 428 -35.71 16.16 5.09
N GLU A 429 -36.58 17.16 5.09
CA GLU A 429 -38.00 16.97 4.78
C GLU A 429 -38.19 16.52 3.32
N ALA A 430 -39.26 15.77 3.02
CA ALA A 430 -39.52 15.28 1.67
C ALA A 430 -39.58 16.39 0.60
N ARG A 431 -40.07 17.59 0.96
CA ARG A 431 -40.07 18.75 0.05
C ARG A 431 -38.68 19.32 -0.19
N GLU A 432 -37.78 19.23 0.79
CA GLU A 432 -36.39 19.69 0.68
C GLU A 432 -35.55 18.70 -0.13
N GLN A 433 -35.75 17.40 0.08
CA GLN A 433 -35.14 16.35 -0.75
C GLN A 433 -35.49 16.53 -2.24
N LYS A 434 -36.76 16.86 -2.54
CA LYS A 434 -37.20 17.17 -3.91
C LYS A 434 -36.51 18.39 -4.53
N VAL A 435 -36.07 19.37 -3.74
CA VAL A 435 -35.31 20.53 -4.25
C VAL A 435 -33.89 20.13 -4.67
N LEU A 436 -33.35 19.05 -4.13
CA LEU A 436 -31.99 18.61 -4.41
C LEU A 436 -31.89 17.61 -5.56
N ILE A 437 -32.94 16.84 -5.81
CA ILE A 437 -32.97 15.80 -6.85
C ILE A 437 -33.52 16.34 -8.18
N ASN A 438 -34.36 17.38 -8.14
CA ASN A 438 -34.89 18.08 -9.32
C ASN A 438 -34.06 19.33 -9.62
#